data_AF-A0A523RRY1-F1
#
_entry.id   AF-A0A523RRY1-F1
#
_cell.length_a   1.000
_cell.length_b   1.000
_cell.length_c   1.000
_cell.angle_alpha   90.00
_cell.angle_beta   90.00
_cell.angle_gamma   90.00
#
_symmetry.space_group_name_H-M   'P 1'
#
loop_
_entity.id
_entity.type
_entity.pdbx_description
1 polymer ?
#
loop_
_entity_poly.entity_id
_entity_poly.type
_entity_poly.pdbx_seq_one_letter_code
_entity_poly.pdbx_strand_id
1 'polypeptide(L)'
;MSNRWIRDTSLSAKAKGIFAYLLTLPDNWDLHITELLTHFTNGEKSIRNGIRELTKKGYIHCVVLRKDNKISGNEYFLIQDPQNQKQDVQNRHVENEVLLNTNIPNTDNNINTLVDLIAKYRSPIEVLNNLTGRNFKFDNRTVLSNIKARVKDGSPIEEICEVIKFICKKRMGTEFEMYLRPSTVFNKTKYGNYLEEYKYLTNRQKCGTVTSGVLKDLN
;
A
#
# COMPACT_ATOMS: atom_id res chain seq x y z
N MET A 1 24.63 0.68 27.82
CA MET A 1 23.33 1.09 27.24
C MET A 1 23.14 2.58 27.46
N SER A 2 22.81 3.32 26.41
CA SER A 2 22.55 4.77 26.51
C SER A 2 21.06 5.00 26.75
N ASN A 3 20.70 5.58 27.90
CA ASN A 3 19.30 5.89 28.25
C ASN A 3 18.85 7.28 27.72
N ARG A 4 19.57 7.82 26.73
CA ARG A 4 19.32 9.16 26.19
C ARG A 4 17.95 9.29 25.52
N TRP A 5 17.47 8.21 24.89
CA TRP A 5 16.13 8.13 24.28
C TRP A 5 14.98 8.38 25.28
N ILE A 6 15.13 8.00 26.55
CA ILE A 6 14.13 8.26 27.61
C ILE A 6 14.00 9.77 27.87
N ARG A 7 15.13 10.48 27.79
CA ARG A 7 15.23 11.92 28.06
C ARG A 7 14.89 12.78 26.83
N ASP A 8 14.73 12.20 25.66
CA ASP A 8 14.31 12.94 24.47
C ASP A 8 12.88 13.48 24.65
N THR A 9 12.75 14.79 24.80
CA THR A 9 11.46 15.48 24.97
C THR A 9 10.66 15.53 23.67
N SER A 10 11.29 15.23 22.53
CA SER A 10 10.65 15.21 21.23
C SER A 10 9.97 13.87 20.89
N LEU A 11 10.08 12.88 21.78
CA LEU A 11 9.33 11.64 21.76
C LEU A 11 8.14 11.71 22.71
N SER A 12 6.98 11.30 22.21
CA SER A 12 5.77 11.10 22.98
C SER A 12 5.91 9.93 23.96
N ALA A 13 5.15 9.97 25.06
CA ALA A 13 5.17 8.90 26.07
C ALA A 13 4.85 7.51 25.47
N LYS A 14 3.94 7.45 24.48
CA LYS A 14 3.65 6.22 23.72
C LYS A 14 4.88 5.71 22.94
N ALA A 15 5.62 6.60 22.28
CA ALA A 15 6.80 6.24 21.50
C ALA A 15 7.90 5.71 22.43
N LYS A 16 8.09 6.35 23.59
CA LYS A 16 8.99 5.86 24.64
C LYS A 16 8.57 4.50 25.17
N GLY A 17 7.28 4.30 25.45
CA GLY A 17 6.76 3.01 25.92
C GLY A 17 6.96 1.88 24.90
N ILE A 18 6.68 2.15 23.62
CA ILE A 18 6.93 1.20 22.52
C ILE A 18 8.42 0.87 22.46
N PHE A 19 9.29 1.87 22.39
CA PHE A 19 10.74 1.64 22.30
C PHE A 19 11.28 0.88 23.52
N ALA A 20 10.79 1.19 24.72
CA ALA A 20 11.13 0.47 25.95
C ALA A 20 10.79 -1.01 25.84
N TYR A 21 9.58 -1.35 25.36
CA TYR A 21 9.17 -2.73 25.15
C TYR A 21 10.06 -3.43 24.11
N LEU A 22 10.35 -2.78 22.98
CA LEU A 22 11.21 -3.35 21.95
C LEU A 22 12.62 -3.68 22.45
N LEU A 23 13.17 -2.89 23.39
CA LEU A 23 14.46 -3.16 24.02
C LEU A 23 14.46 -4.37 24.97
N THR A 24 13.29 -4.89 25.33
CA THR A 24 13.17 -6.12 26.15
C THR A 24 13.13 -7.40 25.31
N LEU A 25 12.98 -7.27 23.99
CA LEU A 25 12.89 -8.40 23.07
C LEU A 25 14.29 -8.94 22.73
N PRO A 26 14.42 -10.24 22.38
CA PRO A 26 15.69 -10.84 21.97
C PRO A 26 16.20 -10.24 20.65
N ASP A 27 17.50 -10.28 20.39
CA ASP A 27 18.15 -9.62 19.24
C ASP A 27 17.63 -10.07 17.86
N ASN A 28 17.02 -11.25 17.75
CA ASN A 28 16.53 -11.86 16.51
C ASN A 28 15.00 -11.73 16.31
N TRP A 29 14.39 -10.75 16.96
CA TRP A 29 12.94 -10.54 16.94
C TRP A 29 12.43 -10.00 15.58
N ASP A 30 11.25 -10.46 15.15
CA ASP A 30 10.53 -9.94 13.97
C ASP A 30 9.36 -9.05 14.42
N LEU A 31 9.34 -7.77 14.03
CA LEU A 31 8.30 -6.83 14.48
C LEU A 31 6.98 -7.12 13.77
N HIS A 32 6.03 -7.68 14.50
CA HIS A 32 4.64 -7.74 14.06
C HIS A 32 3.79 -6.72 14.82
N ILE A 33 3.14 -5.82 14.08
CA ILE A 33 2.25 -4.80 14.67
C ILE A 33 1.08 -5.45 15.44
N THR A 34 0.63 -6.62 14.99
CA THR A 34 -0.40 -7.41 15.67
C THR A 34 0.04 -7.89 17.06
N GLU A 35 1.33 -8.17 17.26
CA GLU A 35 1.88 -8.53 18.56
C GLU A 35 2.02 -7.29 19.45
N LEU A 36 2.41 -6.15 18.89
CA LEU A 36 2.37 -4.89 19.66
C LEU A 36 0.94 -4.52 20.12
N LEU A 37 -0.09 -4.94 19.40
CA LEU A 37 -1.47 -4.73 19.84
C LEU A 37 -1.87 -5.57 21.05
N THR A 38 -1.23 -6.72 21.29
CA THR A 38 -1.54 -7.57 22.44
C THR A 38 -0.84 -7.09 23.72
N HIS A 39 0.25 -6.34 23.59
CA HIS A 39 1.06 -5.85 24.72
C HIS A 39 0.77 -4.41 25.14
N PHE A 40 -0.05 -3.68 24.39
CA PHE A 40 -0.43 -2.29 24.70
C PHE A 40 -1.95 -2.13 24.71
N THR A 41 -2.47 -1.34 25.66
CA THR A 41 -3.89 -0.96 25.71
C THR A 41 -4.27 0.07 24.64
N ASN A 42 -3.28 0.58 23.90
CA ASN A 42 -3.45 1.55 22.85
C ASN A 42 -3.94 0.90 21.54
N GLY A 43 -4.86 1.55 20.83
CA GLY A 43 -5.30 1.08 19.52
C GLY A 43 -4.22 1.15 18.44
N GLU A 44 -4.39 0.37 17.37
CA GLU A 44 -3.44 0.19 16.26
C GLU A 44 -2.90 1.51 15.69
N LYS A 45 -3.78 2.49 15.49
CA LYS A 45 -3.39 3.80 14.96
C LYS A 45 -2.40 4.51 15.89
N SER A 46 -2.53 4.36 17.21
CA SER A 46 -1.63 4.96 18.19
C SER A 46 -0.24 4.31 18.12
N ILE A 47 -0.19 2.98 18.07
CA ILE A 47 1.06 2.21 17.95
C ILE A 47 1.79 2.55 16.65
N ARG A 48 1.09 2.53 15.52
CA ARG A 48 1.65 2.91 14.21
C ARG A 48 2.22 4.32 14.22
N ASN A 49 1.53 5.26 14.86
CA ASN A 49 2.01 6.63 14.99
C ASN A 49 3.26 6.72 15.89
N GLY A 50 3.34 5.93 16.97
CA GLY A 50 4.53 5.88 17.83
C GLY A 50 5.75 5.31 17.10
N ILE A 51 5.59 4.23 16.34
CA ILE A 51 6.67 3.66 15.51
C ILE A 51 7.13 4.69 14.47
N ARG A 52 6.19 5.35 13.78
CA ARG A 52 6.52 6.40 12.79
C ARG A 52 7.32 7.55 13.40
N GLU A 53 6.99 7.92 14.63
CA GLU A 53 7.69 8.97 15.37
C GLU A 53 9.13 8.56 15.69
N LEU A 54 9.33 7.34 16.19
CA LEU A 54 10.66 6.76 16.44
C LEU A 54 11.49 6.65 15.15
N THR A 55 10.89 6.23 14.04
CA THR A 55 11.56 6.18 12.73
C THR A 55 11.98 7.56 12.26
N LYS A 56 11.10 8.55 12.35
CA LYS A 56 11.41 9.94 11.96
C LYS A 56 12.58 10.52 12.76
N LYS A 57 12.71 10.11 14.02
CA LYS A 57 13.74 10.58 14.95
C LYS A 57 15.03 9.75 14.88
N GLY A 58 15.06 8.70 14.06
CA GLY A 58 16.24 7.85 13.87
C GLY A 58 16.44 6.79 14.94
N TYR A 59 15.49 6.61 15.87
CA TYR A 59 15.57 5.56 16.89
C TYR A 59 15.22 4.17 16.33
N ILE A 60 14.44 4.13 15.24
CA ILE A 60 14.13 2.89 14.52
C ILE A 60 14.49 3.06 13.05
N HIS A 61 15.33 2.19 12.50
CA HIS A 61 15.56 2.08 11.07
C HIS A 61 14.85 0.85 10.52
N CYS A 62 14.22 0.97 9.34
CA CYS A 62 13.49 -0.12 8.71
C CYS A 62 14.14 -0.41 7.34
N VAL A 63 14.66 -1.62 7.17
CA VAL A 63 15.18 -2.09 5.88
C VAL A 63 14.13 -3.00 5.25
N VAL A 64 13.75 -2.69 4.02
CA VAL A 64 12.84 -3.55 3.26
C VAL A 64 13.66 -4.71 2.70
N LEU A 65 13.40 -5.91 3.21
CA LEU A 65 14.01 -7.12 2.68
C LEU A 65 13.42 -7.41 1.30
N ARG A 66 14.32 -7.66 0.34
CA ARG A 66 13.96 -8.03 -1.03
C ARG A 66 14.52 -9.41 -1.33
N LYS A 67 13.67 -10.30 -1.84
CA LYS A 67 14.06 -11.60 -2.41
C LYS A 67 13.52 -11.67 -3.84
N ASP A 68 14.40 -11.93 -4.80
CA ASP A 68 14.05 -12.04 -6.22
C ASP A 68 13.29 -10.81 -6.77
N ASN A 69 13.79 -9.61 -6.46
CA ASN A 69 13.14 -8.33 -6.80
C ASN A 69 11.72 -8.14 -6.25
N LYS A 70 11.26 -9.00 -5.33
CA LYS A 70 10.01 -8.86 -4.60
C LYS A 70 10.29 -8.52 -3.13
N ILE A 71 9.48 -7.65 -2.55
CA ILE A 71 9.54 -7.33 -1.12
C ILE A 71 9.15 -8.60 -0.35
N SER A 72 10.08 -9.12 0.45
CA SER A 72 9.89 -10.32 1.27
C SER A 72 9.56 -10.00 2.71
N GLY A 73 9.89 -8.80 3.21
CA GLY A 73 9.60 -8.39 4.58
C GLY A 73 10.24 -7.06 4.94
N ASN A 74 10.19 -6.71 6.23
CA ASN A 74 10.86 -5.54 6.80
C ASN A 74 11.72 -6.00 7.98
N GLU A 75 12.94 -5.50 8.07
CA GLU A 75 13.82 -5.72 9.21
C GLU A 75 13.99 -4.39 9.97
N TYR A 76 13.86 -4.43 11.30
CA TYR A 76 13.87 -3.25 12.15
C TYR A 76 15.12 -3.21 13.01
N PHE A 77 15.85 -2.08 12.94
CA PHE A 77 17.05 -1.84 13.73
C PHE A 77 16.76 -0.77 14.79
N LEU A 78 17.03 -1.08 16.05
CA LEU A 78 16.87 -0.15 17.17
C LEU A 78 18.18 0.58 17.41
N ILE A 79 18.14 1.92 17.41
CA ILE A 79 19.30 2.78 17.62
C ILE A 79 19.05 3.57 18.91
N GLN A 80 19.85 3.32 19.95
CA GLN A 80 19.70 4.02 21.24
C GLN A 80 20.23 5.46 21.22
N ASP A 81 21.14 5.78 20.30
CA ASP A 81 21.72 7.12 20.13
C ASP A 81 21.94 7.46 18.63
N PRO A 82 20.94 8.06 17.97
CA PRO A 82 21.03 8.40 16.56
C PRO A 82 22.02 9.55 16.26
N GLN A 83 22.50 10.29 17.27
CA GLN A 83 23.46 11.39 17.07
C GLN A 83 24.90 10.90 16.95
N ASN A 84 25.19 9.66 17.37
CA ASN A 84 26.54 9.09 17.37
C ASN A 84 26.87 8.25 16.12
N GLN A 85 25.93 8.07 15.18
CA GLN A 85 26.13 7.30 13.92
C GLN A 85 26.62 8.16 12.74
N LYS A 86 27.47 9.16 12.98
CA LYS A 86 28.09 9.94 11.88
C LYS A 86 29.37 9.33 11.29
N GLN A 87 29.77 8.13 11.70
CA GLN A 87 30.90 7.41 11.12
C GLN A 87 30.51 5.92 10.99
N ASP A 88 30.83 5.30 9.84
CA ASP A 88 30.58 3.89 9.45
C ASP A 88 29.27 3.47 8.73
N VAL A 89 28.69 4.30 7.84
CA VAL A 89 27.76 3.78 6.81
C VAL A 89 28.05 4.30 5.40
N GLN A 90 29.32 4.55 5.07
CA GLN A 90 29.68 5.03 3.73
C GLN A 90 30.05 3.90 2.74
N ASN A 91 30.08 2.63 3.17
CA ASN A 91 30.47 1.49 2.31
C ASN A 91 29.53 0.28 2.39
N ARG A 92 28.22 0.49 2.23
CA ARG A 92 27.34 -0.55 1.67
C ARG A 92 26.33 0.13 0.76
N HIS A 93 26.43 -0.15 -0.53
CA HIS A 93 25.50 0.32 -1.56
C HIS A 93 24.08 -0.17 -1.22
N VAL A 94 23.32 0.66 -0.53
CA VAL A 94 21.88 0.48 -0.30
C VAL A 94 21.26 1.85 -0.48
N GLU A 95 20.37 1.96 -1.46
CA GLU A 95 19.66 3.19 -1.80
C GLU A 95 18.96 3.75 -0.55
N ASN A 96 19.43 4.90 -0.10
CA ASN A 96 18.76 5.75 0.86
C ASN A 96 17.40 6.20 0.28
N GLU A 97 16.30 5.48 0.58
CA GLU A 97 14.98 6.09 0.52
C GLU A 97 14.82 7.02 1.73
N VAL A 98 15.37 8.22 1.57
CA VAL A 98 15.14 9.36 2.45
C VAL A 98 13.64 9.62 2.47
N LEU A 99 13.00 9.36 3.61
CA LEU A 99 11.65 9.83 3.91
C LEU A 99 11.63 11.34 3.70
N LEU A 100 10.95 11.77 2.64
CA LEU A 100 10.75 13.19 2.32
C LEU A 100 10.16 13.91 3.54
N ASN A 101 10.96 14.82 4.11
CA ASN A 101 10.46 15.90 4.94
C ASN A 101 9.51 16.74 4.07
N THR A 102 8.22 16.65 4.34
CA THR A 102 7.26 17.64 3.86
C THR A 102 7.30 18.83 4.83
N ASN A 103 8.24 19.74 4.60
CA ASN A 103 7.92 21.15 4.79
C ASN A 103 6.79 21.46 3.81
N ILE A 104 5.67 21.95 4.31
CA ILE A 104 4.52 22.38 3.52
C ILE A 104 4.79 23.82 3.09
N PRO A 105 4.97 24.11 1.79
CA PRO A 105 4.62 25.43 1.26
C PRO A 105 3.28 25.35 0.50
N ASN A 106 2.40 26.30 0.83
CA ASN A 106 1.22 26.78 0.12
C ASN A 106 0.11 25.79 -0.32
N THR A 107 -1.02 25.90 0.37
CA THR A 107 -2.23 25.06 0.29
C THR A 107 -3.10 25.32 -0.95
N ASP A 108 -2.91 26.41 -1.69
CA ASP A 108 -3.91 26.82 -2.70
C ASP A 108 -3.78 26.12 -4.06
N ASN A 109 -2.55 25.79 -4.50
CA ASN A 109 -2.34 25.10 -5.78
C ASN A 109 -2.65 23.59 -5.72
N ASN A 110 -2.62 23.00 -4.53
CA ASN A 110 -2.82 21.56 -4.33
C ASN A 110 -4.31 21.16 -4.36
N ILE A 111 -5.20 22.05 -3.92
CA ILE A 111 -6.65 21.78 -3.87
C ILE A 111 -7.25 21.76 -5.28
N ASN A 112 -6.95 22.76 -6.12
CA ASN A 112 -7.43 22.82 -7.51
C ASN A 112 -6.99 21.57 -8.29
N THR A 113 -5.73 21.16 -8.11
CA THR A 113 -5.18 19.95 -8.72
C THR A 113 -5.89 18.67 -8.23
N LEU A 114 -6.30 18.60 -6.96
CA LEU A 114 -7.00 17.43 -6.42
C LEU A 114 -8.46 17.35 -6.91
N VAL A 115 -9.16 18.47 -6.99
CA VAL A 115 -10.53 18.55 -7.51
C VAL A 115 -10.57 18.07 -8.96
N ASP A 116 -9.61 18.50 -9.79
CA ASP A 116 -9.50 18.07 -11.19
C ASP A 116 -9.21 16.57 -11.31
N LEU A 117 -8.32 16.03 -10.47
CA LEU A 117 -8.03 14.59 -10.44
C LEU A 117 -9.25 13.78 -10.00
N ILE A 118 -10.00 14.26 -9.01
CA ILE A 118 -11.24 13.62 -8.57
C ILE A 118 -12.26 13.63 -9.71
N ALA A 119 -12.47 14.77 -10.36
CA ALA A 119 -13.41 14.90 -11.48
C ALA A 119 -13.04 13.93 -12.62
N LYS A 120 -11.74 13.84 -12.95
CA LYS A 120 -11.24 12.98 -14.04
C LYS A 120 -11.28 11.49 -13.73
N TYR A 121 -11.07 11.09 -12.48
CA TYR A 121 -10.91 9.68 -12.09
C TYR A 121 -12.01 9.19 -11.13
N ARG A 122 -13.18 9.85 -11.15
CA ARG A 122 -14.33 9.52 -10.32
C ARG A 122 -14.92 8.15 -10.66
N SER A 123 -15.16 7.90 -11.94
CA SER A 123 -15.97 6.78 -12.42
C SER A 123 -15.47 5.40 -11.94
N PRO A 124 -14.16 5.09 -11.96
CA PRO A 124 -13.67 3.81 -11.46
C PRO A 124 -13.99 3.57 -9.97
N ILE A 125 -13.89 4.61 -9.13
CA ILE A 125 -14.17 4.52 -7.69
C ILE A 125 -15.69 4.39 -7.46
N GLU A 126 -16.49 5.12 -8.24
CA GLU A 126 -17.94 5.06 -8.20
C GLU A 126 -18.48 3.68 -8.59
N VAL A 127 -17.93 3.07 -9.65
CA VAL A 127 -18.26 1.69 -10.04
C VAL A 127 -17.97 0.71 -8.90
N LEU A 128 -16.81 0.84 -8.24
CA LEU A 128 -16.48 -0.01 -7.10
C LEU A 128 -17.46 0.16 -5.93
N ASN A 129 -17.83 1.40 -5.61
CA ASN A 129 -18.81 1.71 -4.56
C ASN A 129 -20.18 1.08 -4.86
N ASN A 130 -20.68 1.29 -6.08
CA ASN A 130 -21.98 0.80 -6.51
C ASN A 130 -22.06 -0.73 -6.51
N LEU A 131 -21.00 -1.41 -6.96
CA LEU A 131 -20.96 -2.87 -6.95
C LEU A 131 -20.87 -3.41 -5.53
N THR A 132 -19.96 -2.87 -4.71
CA THR A 132 -19.74 -3.41 -3.36
C THR A 132 -20.78 -2.99 -2.33
N GLY A 133 -21.67 -2.05 -2.66
CA GLY A 133 -22.59 -1.42 -1.71
C GLY A 133 -21.87 -0.60 -0.62
N ARG A 134 -20.60 -0.24 -0.85
CA ARG A 134 -19.76 0.51 0.11
C ARG A 134 -19.57 1.93 -0.38
N ASN A 135 -19.20 2.82 0.54
CA ASN A 135 -18.98 4.24 0.24
C ASN A 135 -17.52 4.64 0.49
N PHE A 136 -16.63 4.23 -0.42
CA PHE A 136 -15.24 4.63 -0.39
C PHE A 136 -15.05 6.08 -0.84
N LYS A 137 -14.11 6.77 -0.21
CA LYS A 137 -13.80 8.18 -0.50
C LYS A 137 -13.11 8.35 -1.85
N PHE A 138 -13.42 9.46 -2.52
CA PHE A 138 -12.84 9.84 -3.81
C PHE A 138 -11.52 10.62 -3.69
N ASP A 139 -11.22 11.18 -2.53
CA ASP A 139 -10.07 12.06 -2.27
C ASP A 139 -8.74 11.33 -2.01
N ASN A 140 -8.72 10.00 -2.14
CA ASN A 140 -7.52 9.20 -1.89
C ASN A 140 -6.46 9.42 -2.99
N ARG A 141 -5.45 10.25 -2.68
CA ARG A 141 -4.36 10.62 -3.59
C ARG A 141 -3.57 9.44 -4.15
N THR A 142 -3.39 8.37 -3.38
CA THR A 142 -2.68 7.16 -3.85
C THR A 142 -3.50 6.43 -4.89
N VAL A 143 -4.81 6.28 -4.65
CA VAL A 143 -5.73 5.65 -5.60
C VAL A 143 -5.82 6.47 -6.88
N LEU A 144 -6.01 7.79 -6.77
CA LEU A 144 -6.05 8.70 -7.92
C LEU A 144 -4.74 8.66 -8.72
N SER A 145 -3.59 8.66 -8.05
CA SER A 145 -2.27 8.53 -8.70
C SER A 145 -2.11 7.20 -9.43
N ASN A 146 -2.61 6.10 -8.86
CA ASN A 146 -2.55 4.79 -9.51
C ASN A 146 -3.46 4.74 -10.75
N ILE A 147 -4.69 5.26 -10.67
CA ILE A 147 -5.59 5.35 -11.83
C ILE A 147 -4.97 6.24 -12.92
N LYS A 148 -4.43 7.40 -12.54
CA LYS A 148 -3.72 8.31 -13.44
C LYS A 148 -2.57 7.62 -14.17
N ALA A 149 -1.75 6.84 -13.46
CA ALA A 149 -0.65 6.10 -14.06
C ALA A 149 -1.16 5.11 -15.12
N ARG A 150 -2.25 4.38 -14.85
CA ARG A 150 -2.84 3.45 -15.82
C ARG A 150 -3.39 4.12 -17.07
N VAL A 151 -4.03 5.28 -16.91
CA VAL A 151 -4.48 6.08 -18.05
C VAL A 151 -3.30 6.57 -18.88
N LYS A 152 -2.19 6.95 -18.24
CA LYS A 152 -0.95 7.34 -18.92
C LYS A 152 -0.30 6.16 -19.66
N ASP A 153 -0.39 4.96 -19.09
CA ASP A 153 0.14 3.72 -19.70
C ASP A 153 -0.75 3.19 -20.84
N GLY A 154 -1.82 3.91 -21.21
CA GLY A 154 -2.66 3.62 -22.37
C GLY A 154 -3.95 2.85 -22.07
N SER A 155 -4.29 2.61 -20.79
CA SER A 155 -5.59 2.03 -20.43
C SER A 155 -6.64 3.12 -20.26
N PRO A 156 -7.62 3.25 -21.17
CA PRO A 156 -8.69 4.24 -21.03
C PRO A 156 -9.53 3.98 -19.77
N ILE A 157 -10.18 5.02 -19.26
CA ILE A 157 -10.94 4.97 -18.00
C ILE A 157 -12.02 3.88 -18.05
N GLU A 158 -12.63 3.70 -19.21
CA GLU A 158 -13.66 2.70 -19.49
C GLU A 158 -13.13 1.29 -19.31
N GLU A 159 -11.92 0.99 -19.83
CA GLU A 159 -11.27 -0.31 -19.64
C GLU A 159 -10.99 -0.57 -18.15
N ILE A 160 -10.56 0.47 -17.42
CA ILE A 160 -10.34 0.37 -15.97
C ILE A 160 -11.65 0.02 -15.24
N CYS A 161 -12.77 0.66 -15.61
CA CYS A 161 -14.08 0.33 -15.07
C CYS A 161 -14.49 -1.12 -15.34
N GLU A 162 -14.25 -1.64 -16.55
CA GLU A 162 -14.57 -3.03 -16.89
C GLU A 162 -13.73 -4.04 -16.11
N VAL A 163 -12.44 -3.77 -15.92
CA VAL A 163 -11.58 -4.61 -15.07
C VAL A 163 -12.10 -4.64 -13.62
N ILE A 164 -12.58 -3.51 -13.09
CA ILE A 164 -13.17 -3.47 -11.75
C ILE A 164 -14.45 -4.30 -11.67
N LYS A 165 -15.35 -4.16 -12.65
CA LYS A 165 -16.56 -4.98 -12.75
C LYS A 165 -16.22 -6.47 -12.75
N PHE A 166 -15.23 -6.86 -13.54
CA PHE A 166 -14.72 -8.22 -13.62
C PHE A 166 -14.22 -8.72 -12.25
N ILE A 167 -13.36 -7.95 -11.57
CA ILE A 167 -12.82 -8.34 -10.25
C ILE A 167 -13.93 -8.47 -9.21
N CYS A 168 -14.88 -7.52 -9.18
CA CYS A 168 -15.99 -7.55 -8.23
C CYS A 168 -16.86 -8.78 -8.46
N LYS A 169 -17.26 -9.05 -9.71
CA LYS A 169 -18.05 -10.24 -10.06
C LYS A 169 -17.35 -11.54 -9.65
N LYS A 170 -16.03 -11.63 -9.82
CA LYS A 170 -15.23 -12.81 -9.46
C LYS A 170 -15.13 -13.03 -7.95
N ARG A 171 -15.13 -11.96 -7.14
CA ARG A 171 -14.83 -12.02 -5.70
C ARG A 171 -16.05 -11.83 -4.80
N MET A 172 -17.17 -11.33 -5.31
CA MET A 172 -18.43 -11.25 -4.57
C MET A 172 -18.89 -12.62 -4.08
N GLY A 173 -19.36 -12.68 -2.84
CA GLY A 173 -19.82 -13.93 -2.22
C GLY A 173 -18.71 -14.91 -1.84
N THR A 174 -17.44 -14.53 -2.00
CA THR A 174 -16.28 -15.34 -1.57
C THR A 174 -15.58 -14.71 -0.38
N GLU A 175 -14.68 -15.43 0.28
CA GLU A 175 -13.83 -14.86 1.35
C GLU A 175 -13.01 -13.64 0.89
N PHE A 176 -12.78 -13.49 -0.43
CA PHE A 176 -12.03 -12.37 -0.99
C PHE A 176 -12.83 -11.07 -1.12
N GLU A 177 -14.14 -11.09 -0.86
CA GLU A 177 -14.99 -9.89 -0.94
C GLU A 177 -14.55 -8.79 0.03
N MET A 178 -14.00 -9.16 1.19
CA MET A 178 -13.49 -8.19 2.17
C MET A 178 -12.35 -7.31 1.61
N TYR A 179 -11.65 -7.81 0.59
CA TYR A 179 -10.54 -7.13 -0.09
C TYR A 179 -10.97 -6.32 -1.32
N LEU A 180 -12.27 -6.27 -1.66
CA LEU A 180 -12.81 -5.33 -2.64
C LEU A 180 -12.81 -3.91 -2.07
N ARG A 181 -11.60 -3.34 -1.99
CA ARG A 181 -11.29 -1.99 -1.49
C ARG A 181 -10.42 -1.26 -2.50
N PRO A 182 -10.48 0.07 -2.58
CA PRO A 182 -9.71 0.84 -3.55
C PRO A 182 -8.20 0.55 -3.51
N SER A 183 -7.62 0.43 -2.31
CA SER A 183 -6.20 0.13 -2.11
C SER A 183 -5.75 -1.21 -2.71
N THR A 184 -6.67 -2.15 -2.86
CA THR A 184 -6.40 -3.49 -3.37
C THR A 184 -6.67 -3.58 -4.86
N VAL A 185 -7.83 -3.08 -5.31
CA VAL A 185 -8.22 -3.20 -6.73
C VAL A 185 -7.42 -2.25 -7.61
N PHE A 186 -7.08 -1.06 -7.13
CA PHE A 186 -6.23 -0.09 -7.84
C PHE A 186 -4.75 -0.21 -7.47
N ASN A 187 -4.33 -1.32 -6.87
CA ASN A 187 -2.95 -1.49 -6.45
C ASN A 187 -2.01 -1.55 -7.67
N LYS A 188 -0.93 -0.75 -7.65
CA LYS A 188 0.04 -0.66 -8.75
C LYS A 188 0.60 -2.03 -9.16
N THR A 189 0.90 -2.94 -8.23
CA THR A 189 1.54 -4.23 -8.56
C THR A 189 0.54 -5.32 -8.94
N LYS A 190 -0.69 -5.26 -8.40
CA LYS A 190 -1.70 -6.29 -8.65
C LYS A 190 -2.57 -6.02 -9.88
N TYR A 191 -2.77 -4.75 -10.23
CA TYR A 191 -3.68 -4.37 -11.32
C TYR A 191 -3.26 -4.95 -12.68
N GLY A 192 -1.96 -5.08 -12.95
CA GLY A 192 -1.46 -5.69 -14.19
C GLY A 192 -2.02 -7.10 -14.40
N ASN A 193 -1.94 -7.94 -13.37
CA ASN A 193 -2.46 -9.31 -13.41
C ASN A 193 -3.99 -9.33 -13.64
N TYR A 194 -4.74 -8.40 -13.03
CA TYR A 194 -6.19 -8.32 -13.25
C TYR A 194 -6.53 -7.92 -14.69
N LEU A 195 -5.76 -6.99 -15.26
CA LEU A 195 -5.94 -6.55 -16.65
C LEU A 195 -5.64 -7.67 -17.64
N GLU A 196 -4.54 -8.40 -17.44
CA GLU A 196 -4.16 -9.55 -18.27
C GLU A 196 -5.22 -10.65 -18.21
N GLU A 197 -5.67 -10.98 -16.99
CA GLU A 197 -6.72 -11.99 -16.79
C GLU A 197 -8.03 -11.57 -17.47
N TYR A 198 -8.45 -10.31 -17.29
CA TYR A 198 -9.63 -9.74 -17.95
C TYR A 198 -9.51 -9.83 -19.48
N LYS A 199 -8.37 -9.45 -20.05
CA LYS A 199 -8.11 -9.51 -21.50
C LYS A 199 -8.16 -10.95 -22.02
N TYR A 200 -7.52 -11.88 -21.31
CA TYR A 200 -7.51 -13.30 -21.68
C TYR A 200 -8.93 -13.87 -21.76
N LEU A 201 -9.74 -13.66 -20.73
CA LEU A 201 -11.11 -14.20 -20.67
C LEU A 201 -12.05 -13.52 -21.67
N THR A 202 -11.92 -12.22 -21.86
CA THR A 202 -12.73 -11.45 -22.82
C THR A 202 -12.43 -11.89 -24.26
N ASN A 203 -11.16 -12.13 -24.59
CA ASN A 203 -10.76 -12.62 -25.91
C ASN A 203 -11.23 -14.06 -26.17
N ARG A 204 -11.21 -14.93 -25.14
CA ARG A 204 -11.75 -16.30 -25.24
C ARG A 204 -13.26 -16.31 -25.48
N GLN A 205 -14.01 -15.42 -24.85
CA GLN A 205 -15.46 -15.30 -25.09
C GLN A 205 -15.79 -14.84 -26.51
N LYS A 206 -14.98 -13.97 -27.11
CA LYS A 206 -15.12 -13.56 -28.53
C LYS A 206 -14.80 -14.68 -29.52
N CYS A 207 -13.92 -15.61 -29.15
CA CYS A 207 -13.55 -16.77 -29.97
C CYS A 207 -14.58 -17.92 -29.88
N GLY A 208 -15.34 -18.00 -28.78
CA GLY A 208 -16.39 -19.01 -28.56
C GLY A 208 -17.71 -18.78 -29.30
N THR A 209 -17.85 -17.68 -30.06
CA THR A 209 -19.03 -17.35 -30.88
C THR A 209 -18.86 -17.71 -32.36
N VAL A 210 -17.94 -18.61 -32.72
CA VAL A 210 -17.97 -19.29 -34.02
C VAL A 210 -18.86 -20.53 -33.88
N THR A 211 -20.06 -20.40 -34.41
CA THR A 211 -21.19 -21.33 -34.46
C THR A 211 -20.82 -22.81 -34.62
N SER A 212 -21.50 -23.63 -33.81
CA SER A 212 -21.91 -25.00 -34.12
C SER A 212 -22.41 -25.09 -35.57
N GLY A 213 -21.56 -25.62 -36.45
CA GLY A 213 -21.92 -26.02 -37.81
C GLY A 213 -21.96 -27.55 -37.85
N VAL A 214 -23.17 -28.08 -38.02
CA VAL A 214 -23.44 -29.50 -38.29
C VAL A 214 -22.60 -29.95 -39.48
N LEU A 215 -21.70 -30.92 -39.29
CA LEU A 215 -21.19 -31.75 -40.37
C LEU A 215 -21.90 -33.09 -40.28
N LYS A 216 -22.79 -33.29 -41.26
CA LYS A 216 -23.49 -34.55 -41.53
C LYS A 216 -22.46 -35.64 -41.85
N ASP A 217 -22.77 -36.84 -41.37
CA ASP A 217 -22.07 -38.07 -41.68
C ASP A 217 -21.94 -38.31 -43.19
N LEU A 218 -20.75 -38.75 -43.60
CA LEU A 218 -20.48 -39.51 -44.82
C LEU A 218 -19.30 -40.44 -44.52
N ASN A 219 -19.58 -41.65 -44.04
CA ASN A 219 -19.43 -42.89 -44.80
C ASN A 219 -19.98 -44.08 -43.99
#